data_AF-A0A819ZBH0-F1
#
_entry.id   AF-A0A819ZBH0-F1
#
_cell.length_a   1.000
_cell.length_b   1.000
_cell.length_c   1.000
_cell.angle_alpha   90.00
_cell.angle_beta   90.00
_cell.angle_gamma   90.00
#
_symmetry.space_group_name_H-M   'P 1'
#
loop_
_entity.id
_entity.type
_entity.pdbx_description
1 polymer ?
#
loop_
_entity_poly.entity_id
_entity_poly.type
_entity_poly.pdbx_seq_one_letter_code
_entity_poly.pdbx_strand_id
1 'polypeptide(L)'
;DFLQSITASQEGELFVGGVGIFVGYLEHNGLTAKALTEVHDELFYRTGDPDRMDNKGLIHYVGRKDHQIKLHRQRIDSDIDEKRLREHCQSHLPSHMIPSIFGILDKLPLNANGYNVIHQLSLPIDRQQSSIDQRSGLASTTQITFDDDTSASLVNCTSLHHLTLLQLGLSIFYVFLFKLTHGETDLCISSINANRYRSELVNMIGMLVSTLPYRMQLNSHWSFDEVGHYVQEKCLSILEYSHYPSQHILADSHLT
;
A
#
# COMPACT_ATOMS: atom_id res chain seq x y z
N ASP A 1 27.94 -8.78 6.87
CA ASP A 1 27.78 -8.07 8.16
C ASP A 1 26.96 -6.77 8.05
N PHE A 2 25.68 -6.85 7.65
CA PHE A 2 24.82 -5.64 7.47
C PHE A 2 23.55 -5.60 8.32
N LEU A 3 23.37 -6.53 9.26
CA LEU A 3 22.31 -6.44 10.27
C LEU A 3 22.95 -6.40 11.65
N GLN A 4 23.40 -5.21 12.05
CA GLN A 4 23.55 -4.94 13.48
C GLN A 4 22.15 -4.75 14.06
N SER A 5 21.87 -5.41 15.19
CA SER A 5 20.79 -4.99 16.08
C SER A 5 20.97 -3.49 16.32
N ILE A 6 20.08 -2.69 15.73
CA ILE A 6 20.20 -1.25 15.84
C ILE A 6 19.92 -0.90 17.29
N THR A 7 20.90 -0.29 17.96
CA THR A 7 20.64 0.34 19.25
C THR A 7 19.51 1.34 19.04
N ALA A 8 18.47 1.24 19.87
CA ALA A 8 17.33 2.11 19.74
C ALA A 8 17.77 3.60 19.66
N SER A 9 17.20 4.35 18.71
CA SER A 9 17.52 5.73 18.32
C SER A 9 18.53 5.97 17.18
N GLN A 10 19.10 4.95 16.53
CA GLN A 10 19.87 5.12 15.28
C GLN A 10 18.97 5.07 14.03
N GLU A 11 19.27 5.92 13.03
CA GLU A 11 18.57 5.94 11.74
C GLU A 11 19.00 4.75 10.87
N GLY A 12 18.01 4.01 10.37
CA GLY A 12 18.14 2.92 9.41
C GLY A 12 17.42 3.25 8.09
N GLU A 13 17.25 2.23 7.24
CA GLU A 13 16.46 2.33 6.00
C GLU A 13 15.38 1.26 5.99
N LEU A 14 14.16 1.62 5.64
CA LEU A 14 13.06 0.68 5.49
C LEU A 14 13.26 -0.16 4.23
N PHE A 15 13.11 -1.47 4.37
CA PHE A 15 13.12 -2.41 3.24
C PHE A 15 11.75 -3.07 3.11
N VAL A 16 11.31 -3.32 1.87
CA VAL A 16 10.08 -4.07 1.56
C VAL A 16 10.48 -5.39 0.95
N GLY A 17 9.93 -6.50 1.43
CA GLY A 17 10.15 -7.84 0.89
C GLY A 17 8.87 -8.49 0.37
N GLY A 18 8.98 -9.71 -0.14
CA GLY A 18 7.86 -10.57 -0.52
C GLY A 18 7.52 -10.60 -2.02
N VAL A 19 6.36 -11.17 -2.34
CA VAL A 19 5.98 -11.57 -3.72
C VAL A 19 5.84 -10.38 -4.70
N GLY A 20 5.74 -9.15 -4.18
CA GLY A 20 5.63 -7.93 -4.97
C GLY A 20 6.96 -7.32 -5.42
N ILE A 21 8.10 -7.90 -5.02
CA ILE A 21 9.43 -7.41 -5.37
C ILE A 21 9.73 -7.75 -6.84
N PHE A 22 10.17 -6.74 -7.60
CA PHE A 22 10.54 -6.91 -9.00
C PHE A 22 11.99 -7.41 -9.11
N VAL A 23 12.29 -8.15 -10.16
CA VAL A 23 13.60 -8.81 -10.38
C VAL A 23 14.73 -7.86 -10.77
N GLY A 24 14.43 -6.59 -11.03
CA GLY A 24 15.39 -5.55 -11.35
C GLY A 24 14.93 -4.57 -12.42
N TYR A 25 15.72 -3.51 -12.60
CA TYR A 25 15.56 -2.58 -13.70
C TYR A 25 16.13 -3.20 -14.98
N LEU A 26 15.26 -3.47 -15.97
CA LEU A 26 15.59 -3.85 -17.34
C LEU A 26 16.74 -2.97 -17.88
N GLU A 27 17.81 -3.62 -18.33
CA GLU A 27 19.03 -3.01 -18.88
C GLU A 27 19.78 -2.02 -17.94
N HIS A 28 19.33 -1.86 -16.70
CA HIS A 28 19.95 -0.97 -15.73
C HIS A 28 20.46 -1.75 -14.51
N ASN A 29 21.38 -2.69 -14.75
CA ASN A 29 21.99 -3.53 -13.71
C ASN A 29 22.56 -2.73 -12.54
N GLY A 30 23.09 -1.53 -12.79
CA GLY A 30 23.59 -0.64 -11.74
C GLY A 30 22.48 -0.08 -10.84
N LEU A 31 21.29 0.20 -11.37
CA LEU A 31 20.12 0.60 -10.57
C LEU A 31 19.52 -0.60 -9.83
N THR A 32 19.48 -1.77 -10.48
CA THR A 32 19.04 -3.03 -9.87
C THR A 32 19.85 -3.36 -8.63
N ALA A 33 21.19 -3.37 -8.75
CA ALA A 33 22.08 -3.65 -7.64
C ALA A 33 22.00 -2.61 -6.51
N LYS A 34 21.55 -1.38 -6.81
CA LYS A 34 21.34 -0.34 -5.80
C LYS A 34 20.00 -0.46 -5.08
N ALA A 35 18.97 -0.92 -5.78
CA ALA A 35 17.60 -0.96 -5.28
C ALA A 35 17.23 -2.28 -4.61
N LEU A 36 17.92 -3.36 -4.93
CA LEU A 36 17.68 -4.67 -4.33
C LEU A 36 18.81 -5.02 -3.37
N THR A 37 18.45 -5.67 -2.26
CA THR A 37 19.38 -6.22 -1.29
C THR A 37 18.86 -7.57 -0.83
N GLU A 38 19.76 -8.48 -0.50
CA GLU A 38 19.41 -9.79 0.03
C GLU A 38 19.60 -9.81 1.54
N VAL A 39 18.63 -10.36 2.26
CA VAL A 39 18.63 -10.48 3.72
C VAL A 39 18.06 -11.84 4.08
N HIS A 40 18.83 -12.68 4.77
CA HIS A 40 18.46 -14.06 5.13
C HIS A 40 17.96 -14.87 3.92
N ASP A 41 18.67 -14.79 2.80
CA ASP A 41 18.35 -15.47 1.53
C ASP A 41 16.99 -15.05 0.92
N GLU A 42 16.42 -13.94 1.39
CA GLU A 42 15.23 -13.31 0.81
C GLU A 42 15.58 -11.96 0.18
N LEU A 43 14.91 -11.66 -0.93
CA LEU A 43 15.14 -10.44 -1.70
C LEU A 43 14.26 -9.29 -1.17
N PHE A 44 14.89 -8.16 -0.90
CA PHE A 44 14.24 -6.94 -0.43
C PHE A 44 14.52 -5.75 -1.35
N TYR A 45 13.50 -4.92 -1.54
CA TYR A 45 13.59 -3.62 -2.18
C TYR A 45 13.93 -2.55 -1.13
N ARG A 46 15.00 -1.81 -1.39
CA ARG A 46 15.43 -0.65 -0.62
C ARG A 46 14.48 0.49 -0.93
N THR A 47 13.65 0.88 0.03
CA THR A 47 12.62 1.88 -0.25
C THR A 47 13.24 3.25 -0.50
N GLY A 48 14.39 3.55 0.10
CA GLY A 48 14.95 4.90 0.20
C GLY A 48 14.27 5.75 1.27
N ASP A 49 13.43 5.17 2.13
CA ASP A 49 12.78 5.83 3.27
C ASP A 49 13.64 5.61 4.53
N PRO A 50 14.38 6.62 5.04
CA PRO A 50 15.06 6.51 6.33
C PRO A 50 14.02 6.49 7.44
N ASP A 51 14.20 5.55 8.35
CA ASP A 51 13.34 5.35 9.51
C ASP A 51 14.20 5.21 10.77
N ARG A 52 13.64 5.56 11.93
CA ARG A 52 14.29 5.42 13.23
C ARG A 52 13.41 4.64 14.17
N MET A 53 13.94 3.56 14.75
CA MET A 53 13.23 2.83 15.81
C MET A 53 13.59 3.40 17.17
N ASP A 54 12.60 3.73 18.00
CA ASP A 54 12.84 4.18 19.38
C ASP A 54 12.97 3.03 20.39
N ASN A 55 13.26 3.37 21.66
CA ASN A 55 13.49 2.39 22.73
C ASN A 55 12.25 1.56 23.07
N LYS A 56 11.07 1.93 22.57
CA LYS A 56 9.83 1.19 22.75
C LYS A 56 9.53 0.28 21.57
N GLY A 57 10.33 0.33 20.50
CA GLY A 57 10.12 -0.41 19.25
C GLY A 57 9.24 0.33 18.25
N LEU A 58 8.88 1.59 18.49
CA LEU A 58 8.10 2.38 17.53
C LEU A 58 9.02 2.79 16.37
N ILE A 59 8.58 2.53 15.15
CA ILE A 59 9.25 2.99 13.94
C ILE A 59 8.76 4.42 13.65
N HIS A 60 9.69 5.35 13.51
CA HIS A 60 9.45 6.76 13.17
C HIS A 60 9.94 7.00 11.75
N TYR A 61 9.04 7.40 10.86
CA TYR A 61 9.41 7.83 9.51
C TYR A 61 10.20 9.14 9.55
N VAL A 62 11.43 9.15 9.03
CA VAL A 62 12.31 10.32 9.05
C VAL A 62 12.20 11.13 7.76
N GLY A 63 12.10 10.47 6.60
CA GLY A 63 12.01 11.20 5.32
C GLY A 63 12.28 10.35 4.08
N ARG A 64 12.92 10.95 3.08
CA ARG A 64 13.38 10.30 1.85
C ARG A 64 14.89 10.52 1.71
N LYS A 65 15.63 9.49 1.28
CA LYS A 65 17.05 9.61 0.91
C LYS A 65 17.25 10.37 -0.39
N ASP A 66 16.22 10.42 -1.23
CA ASP A 66 16.21 11.16 -2.48
C ASP A 66 15.17 12.29 -2.45
N HIS A 67 15.11 13.06 -3.53
CA HIS A 67 14.13 14.13 -3.71
C HIS A 67 12.81 13.60 -4.32
N GLN A 68 12.50 12.29 -4.20
CA GLN A 68 11.23 11.80 -4.71
C GLN A 68 10.09 12.27 -3.82
N ILE A 69 9.21 13.06 -4.40
CA ILE A 69 7.97 13.46 -3.75
C ILE A 69 6.84 12.52 -4.18
N LYS A 70 5.97 12.15 -3.23
CA LYS A 70 4.69 11.50 -3.55
C LYS A 70 3.67 12.57 -3.89
N LEU A 71 3.63 12.99 -5.16
CA LEU A 71 2.48 13.73 -5.70
C LEU A 71 1.49 12.69 -6.21
N HIS A 72 0.20 12.82 -5.94
CA HIS A 72 -0.73 11.81 -6.46
C HIS A 72 -0.82 10.55 -5.56
N ARG A 73 0.30 10.06 -4.99
CA ARG A 73 0.67 8.62 -4.75
C ARG A 73 1.56 8.04 -5.86
N GLN A 74 1.95 8.84 -6.84
CA GLN A 74 3.07 8.55 -7.75
C GLN A 74 4.35 9.17 -7.18
N ARG A 75 5.47 8.44 -7.29
CA ARG A 75 6.77 9.02 -6.95
C ARG A 75 7.28 9.77 -8.17
N ILE A 76 7.52 11.07 -7.99
CA ILE A 76 8.08 11.94 -9.03
C ILE A 76 9.44 12.41 -8.51
N ASP A 77 10.48 12.26 -9.32
CA ASP A 77 11.79 12.84 -9.04
C ASP A 77 11.66 14.37 -9.08
N SER A 78 11.92 15.05 -7.96
CA SER A 78 11.85 16.52 -7.90
C SER A 78 13.20 17.19 -8.13
N ASP A 79 13.99 16.73 -9.11
CA ASP A 79 15.24 17.39 -9.51
C ASP A 79 14.99 18.67 -10.35
N ILE A 80 13.77 19.21 -10.30
CA ILE A 80 13.40 20.43 -11.02
C ILE A 80 13.86 21.63 -10.20
N ASP A 81 14.90 22.30 -10.66
CA ASP A 81 15.30 23.61 -10.16
C ASP A 81 14.52 24.75 -10.84
N GLU A 82 14.57 25.94 -10.23
CA GLU A 82 13.89 27.14 -10.75
C GLU A 82 14.28 27.43 -12.21
N LYS A 83 15.57 27.26 -12.55
CA LYS A 83 16.09 27.62 -13.87
C LYS A 83 15.45 26.75 -14.95
N ARG A 84 15.44 25.44 -14.74
CA ARG A 84 14.86 24.46 -15.66
C ARG A 84 13.35 24.61 -15.79
N LEU A 85 12.66 24.93 -14.69
CA LEU A 85 11.23 25.22 -14.70
C LEU A 85 10.91 26.49 -15.49
N ARG A 86 11.71 27.55 -15.31
CA ARG A 86 11.57 28.81 -16.04
C ARG A 86 11.81 28.63 -17.54
N GLU A 87 12.84 27.89 -17.94
CA GLU A 87 13.13 27.55 -19.34
C GLU A 87 11.98 26.73 -19.96
N HIS A 88 11.39 25.80 -19.21
CA HIS A 88 10.23 25.04 -19.66
C HIS A 88 8.99 25.94 -19.85
N CYS A 89 8.69 26.83 -18.90
CA CYS A 89 7.61 27.81 -19.05
C CYS A 89 7.84 28.75 -20.23
N GLN A 90 9.07 29.22 -20.45
CA GLN A 90 9.41 30.09 -21.59
C GLN A 90 9.20 29.43 -22.95
N SER A 91 9.40 28.11 -23.03
CA SER A 91 9.21 27.35 -24.27
C SER A 91 7.76 26.98 -24.56
N HIS A 92 6.87 27.01 -23.55
CA HIS A 92 5.48 26.54 -23.67
C HIS A 92 4.42 27.60 -23.38
N LEU A 93 4.77 28.72 -22.75
CA LEU A 93 3.85 29.78 -22.35
C LEU A 93 4.29 31.14 -22.94
N PRO A 94 3.34 32.01 -23.32
CA PRO A 94 3.65 33.37 -23.71
C PRO A 94 4.24 34.17 -22.54
N SER A 95 5.09 35.16 -22.84
CA SER A 95 5.95 35.85 -21.87
C SER A 95 5.24 36.44 -20.64
N HIS A 96 3.97 36.83 -20.77
CA HIS A 96 3.16 37.40 -19.69
C HIS A 96 2.57 36.35 -18.72
N MET A 97 2.59 35.06 -19.08
CA MET A 97 2.13 33.96 -18.23
C MET A 97 3.26 33.29 -17.45
N ILE A 98 4.49 33.77 -17.62
CA ILE A 98 5.67 33.23 -16.94
C ILE A 98 5.80 33.91 -15.58
N PRO A 99 5.78 33.17 -14.46
CA PRO A 99 5.94 33.76 -13.14
C PRO A 99 7.24 34.55 -13.02
N SER A 100 7.14 35.76 -12.47
CA SER A 100 8.29 36.60 -12.14
C SER A 100 9.07 36.06 -10.94
N ILE A 101 8.42 35.29 -10.07
CA ILE A 101 9.02 34.65 -8.89
C ILE A 101 8.65 33.17 -8.91
N PHE A 102 9.66 32.31 -8.73
CA PHE A 102 9.46 30.89 -8.41
C PHE A 102 9.88 30.70 -6.95
N GLY A 103 8.95 30.23 -6.12
CA GLY A 103 9.22 29.91 -4.72
C GLY A 103 9.47 28.42 -4.56
N ILE A 104 10.53 28.04 -3.85
CA ILE A 104 10.70 26.68 -3.37
C ILE A 104 9.88 26.56 -2.08
N LEU A 105 8.92 25.64 -2.09
CA LEU A 105 8.21 25.25 -0.89
C LEU A 105 9.01 24.14 -0.21
N ASP A 106 9.53 24.36 0.99
CA ASP A 106 10.22 23.33 1.80
C ASP A 106 9.36 22.08 2.00
N LYS A 107 8.04 22.27 1.96
CA LYS A 107 7.03 21.23 1.95
C LYS A 107 5.85 21.73 1.14
N LEU A 108 5.39 20.94 0.17
CA LEU A 108 4.07 21.18 -0.44
C LEU A 108 3.05 21.35 0.70
N PRO A 109 2.19 22.37 0.68
CA PRO A 109 1.01 22.41 1.52
C PRO A 109 0.05 21.36 0.95
N LEU A 110 0.43 20.09 1.07
CA LEU A 110 -0.51 19.01 1.17
C LEU A 110 -1.29 19.40 2.40
N ASN A 111 -2.51 19.91 2.22
CA ASN A 111 -3.51 19.95 3.27
C ASN A 111 -3.29 18.68 4.09
N ALA A 112 -3.12 18.77 5.41
CA ALA A 112 -3.14 17.56 6.24
C ALA A 112 -4.37 16.83 5.77
N ASN A 113 -4.19 15.74 5.01
CA ASN A 113 -5.25 15.24 4.16
C ASN A 113 -6.29 14.76 5.15
N GLY A 114 -7.25 15.62 5.47
CA GLY A 114 -8.40 15.39 6.30
C GLY A 114 -9.31 14.45 5.54
N TYR A 115 -8.76 13.30 5.12
CA TYR A 115 -9.35 12.02 5.28
C TYR A 115 -9.87 11.97 6.73
N ASN A 116 -11.00 12.63 6.96
CA ASN A 116 -11.99 12.13 7.88
C ASN A 116 -12.05 10.65 7.52
N VAL A 117 -11.59 9.80 8.44
CA VAL A 117 -11.67 8.37 8.25
C VAL A 117 -13.16 8.09 8.18
N ILE A 118 -13.70 8.01 6.95
CA ILE A 118 -15.15 8.04 6.69
C ILE A 118 -15.82 6.82 7.33
N HIS A 119 -15.05 5.77 7.64
CA HIS A 119 -15.49 4.64 8.43
C HIS A 119 -14.27 3.93 9.05
N GLN A 120 -14.09 4.02 10.37
CA GLN A 120 -13.09 3.23 11.08
C GLN A 120 -13.77 1.95 11.58
N LEU A 121 -13.20 0.78 11.26
CA LEU A 121 -13.70 -0.49 11.79
C LEU A 121 -13.62 -0.47 13.32
N SER A 122 -14.69 -0.90 14.00
CA SER A 122 -14.71 -1.00 15.47
C SER A 122 -13.95 -2.25 15.95
N LEU A 123 -12.64 -2.28 15.68
CA LEU A 123 -11.76 -3.35 16.14
C LEU A 123 -11.54 -3.23 17.66
N PRO A 124 -11.46 -4.37 18.38
CA PRO A 124 -11.05 -4.35 19.78
C PRO A 124 -9.61 -3.85 19.86
N ILE A 125 -9.41 -2.72 20.52
CA ILE A 125 -8.10 -2.12 20.74
C ILE A 125 -7.65 -2.32 22.18
N ASP A 126 -6.45 -2.85 22.37
CA ASP A 126 -5.87 -3.04 23.72
C ASP A 126 -5.45 -1.72 24.37
N ARG A 127 -5.21 -0.67 23.56
CA ARG A 127 -4.77 0.65 24.00
C ARG A 127 -5.46 1.74 23.19
N GLN A 128 -5.82 2.85 23.85
CA GLN A 128 -6.32 4.04 23.16
C GLN A 128 -5.23 4.64 22.25
N GLN A 129 -5.59 4.94 21.01
CA GLN A 129 -4.71 5.53 20.02
C GLN A 129 -4.45 7.01 20.38
N SER A 130 -3.19 7.40 20.57
CA SER A 130 -2.82 8.80 20.78
C SER A 130 -2.76 9.54 19.44
N SER A 131 -3.56 10.58 19.29
CA SER A 131 -3.90 11.28 18.04
C SER A 131 -2.80 12.13 17.39
N ILE A 132 -1.53 12.04 17.83
CA ILE A 132 -0.52 13.07 17.52
C ILE A 132 0.44 12.67 16.40
N ASP A 133 0.62 11.37 16.11
CA ASP A 133 1.51 10.94 15.04
C ASP A 133 0.97 9.69 14.32
N GLN A 134 0.32 9.90 13.18
CA GLN A 134 -0.24 8.82 12.35
C GLN A 134 0.83 8.06 11.55
N ARG A 135 2.11 8.43 11.68
CA ARG A 135 3.22 7.81 10.94
C ARG A 135 4.19 7.03 11.82
N SER A 136 3.88 6.86 13.10
CA SER A 136 4.61 5.96 13.99
C SER A 136 3.74 4.81 14.48
N GLY A 137 4.34 3.63 14.62
CA GLY A 137 3.63 2.40 14.99
C GLY A 137 4.55 1.31 15.52
N LEU A 138 4.02 0.49 16.42
CA LEU A 138 4.63 -0.77 16.83
C LEU A 138 4.16 -1.83 15.85
N ALA A 139 5.09 -2.44 15.12
CA ALA A 139 4.81 -3.58 14.28
C ALA A 139 5.31 -4.85 14.98
N SER A 140 4.45 -5.87 15.03
CA SER A 140 4.84 -7.22 15.37
C SER A 140 4.20 -8.14 14.34
N THR A 141 4.92 -9.19 13.96
CA THR A 141 4.41 -10.19 13.02
C THR A 141 4.18 -11.49 13.78
N THR A 142 2.97 -12.04 13.64
CA THR A 142 2.63 -13.37 14.12
C THR A 142 2.37 -14.25 12.90
N GLN A 143 3.08 -15.37 12.81
CA GLN A 143 2.86 -16.36 11.77
C GLN A 143 1.85 -17.40 12.27
N ILE A 144 0.88 -17.71 11.41
CA ILE A 144 -0.07 -18.81 11.63
C ILE A 144 0.19 -19.84 10.53
N THR A 145 0.39 -21.09 10.94
CA THR A 145 0.59 -22.22 10.02
C THR A 145 -0.56 -23.19 10.17
N PHE A 146 -1.00 -23.75 9.04
CA PHE A 146 -2.02 -24.80 9.00
C PHE A 146 -1.32 -26.12 8.69
N ASP A 147 -1.76 -27.20 9.33
CA ASP A 147 -1.28 -28.55 9.02
C ASP A 147 -1.71 -29.00 7.61
N ASP A 148 -1.13 -30.13 7.16
CA ASP A 148 -1.37 -30.67 5.82
C ASP A 148 -2.84 -31.01 5.59
N ASP A 149 -3.52 -31.56 6.60
CA ASP A 149 -4.93 -31.96 6.52
C ASP A 149 -5.85 -30.75 6.37
N THR A 150 -5.59 -29.70 7.15
CA THR A 150 -6.32 -28.43 7.09
C THR A 150 -6.05 -27.73 5.76
N SER A 151 -4.81 -27.71 5.31
CA SER A 151 -4.43 -27.11 4.03
C SER A 151 -5.10 -27.82 2.85
N ALA A 152 -5.09 -29.15 2.84
CA ALA A 152 -5.79 -29.95 1.83
C ALA A 152 -7.32 -29.71 1.87
N SER A 153 -7.89 -29.59 3.08
CA SER A 153 -9.31 -29.30 3.26
C SER A 153 -9.69 -27.92 2.73
N LEU A 154 -8.87 -26.90 2.94
CA LEU A 154 -9.07 -25.56 2.37
C LEU A 154 -9.02 -25.60 0.85
N VAL A 155 -8.04 -26.30 0.27
CA VAL A 155 -7.94 -26.46 -1.20
C VAL A 155 -9.16 -27.21 -1.76
N ASN A 156 -9.62 -28.27 -1.10
CA ASN A 156 -10.83 -28.99 -1.51
C ASN A 156 -12.08 -28.11 -1.42
N CYS A 157 -12.19 -27.28 -0.39
CA CYS A 157 -13.28 -26.32 -0.21
C CYS A 157 -13.36 -25.33 -1.38
N THR A 158 -12.21 -24.86 -1.90
CA THR A 158 -12.22 -23.99 -3.09
C THR A 158 -12.89 -24.64 -4.30
N SER A 159 -12.66 -25.94 -4.50
CA SER A 159 -13.27 -26.71 -5.59
C SER A 159 -14.77 -26.93 -5.38
N LEU A 160 -15.20 -27.24 -4.15
CA LEU A 160 -16.61 -27.48 -3.81
C LEU A 160 -17.48 -26.23 -3.99
N HIS A 161 -16.96 -25.06 -3.63
CA HIS A 161 -17.70 -23.79 -3.68
C HIS A 161 -17.36 -22.93 -4.90
N HIS A 162 -16.56 -23.45 -5.84
CA HIS A 162 -16.08 -22.73 -7.03
C HIS A 162 -15.41 -21.39 -6.74
N LEU A 163 -14.64 -21.31 -5.64
CA LEU A 163 -13.89 -20.14 -5.23
C LEU A 163 -12.42 -20.30 -5.61
N THR A 164 -11.69 -19.19 -5.72
CA THR A 164 -10.20 -19.24 -5.64
C THR A 164 -9.77 -19.29 -4.18
N LEU A 165 -8.52 -19.70 -3.90
CA LEU A 165 -7.98 -19.70 -2.53
C LEU A 165 -8.00 -18.30 -1.90
N LEU A 166 -7.73 -17.26 -2.70
CA LEU A 166 -7.83 -15.87 -2.26
C LEU A 166 -9.28 -15.51 -1.88
N GLN A 167 -10.26 -15.87 -2.70
CA GLN A 167 -11.68 -15.59 -2.42
C GLN A 167 -12.14 -16.32 -1.16
N LEU A 168 -11.77 -17.60 -0.99
CA LEU A 168 -12.04 -18.35 0.23
C LEU A 168 -11.42 -17.67 1.46
N GLY A 169 -10.15 -17.27 1.36
CA GLY A 169 -9.45 -16.56 2.43
C GLY A 169 -10.10 -15.22 2.77
N LEU A 170 -10.52 -14.45 1.77
CA LEU A 170 -11.27 -13.21 1.96
C LEU A 170 -12.61 -13.47 2.65
N SER A 171 -13.38 -14.47 2.24
CA SER A 171 -14.65 -14.84 2.88
C SER A 171 -14.46 -15.20 4.35
N ILE A 172 -13.46 -16.03 4.68
CA ILE A 172 -13.10 -16.36 6.06
C ILE A 172 -12.75 -15.08 6.83
N PHE A 173 -11.93 -14.20 6.24
CA PHE A 173 -11.48 -12.99 6.90
C PHE A 173 -12.62 -11.97 7.13
N TYR A 174 -13.55 -11.81 6.20
CA TYR A 174 -14.73 -10.97 6.40
C TYR A 174 -15.67 -11.51 7.47
N VAL A 175 -15.87 -12.83 7.53
CA VAL A 175 -16.64 -13.46 8.62
C VAL A 175 -15.94 -13.27 9.97
N PHE A 176 -14.60 -13.37 9.99
CA PHE A 176 -13.82 -13.08 11.18
C PHE A 176 -13.99 -11.62 11.62
N LEU A 177 -13.85 -10.66 10.70
CA LEU A 177 -14.04 -9.23 10.99
C LEU A 177 -15.47 -8.94 11.47
N PHE A 178 -16.49 -9.47 10.79
CA PHE A 178 -17.89 -9.34 11.20
C PHE A 178 -18.10 -9.79 12.66
N LYS A 179 -17.52 -10.94 13.05
CA LYS A 179 -17.59 -11.42 14.43
C LYS A 179 -16.79 -10.54 15.39
N LEU A 180 -15.62 -10.08 14.98
CA LEU A 180 -14.71 -9.29 15.79
C LEU A 180 -15.25 -7.88 16.07
N THR A 181 -15.97 -7.29 15.12
CA THR A 181 -16.60 -5.97 15.21
C THR A 181 -18.03 -6.03 15.74
N HIS A 182 -18.43 -7.12 16.40
CA HIS A 182 -19.76 -7.30 16.99
C HIS A 182 -20.92 -7.18 15.99
N GLY A 183 -20.69 -7.61 14.74
CA GLY A 183 -21.70 -7.69 13.70
C GLY A 183 -21.77 -6.49 12.76
N GLU A 184 -20.72 -5.66 12.65
CA GLU A 184 -20.67 -4.63 11.60
C GLU A 184 -20.78 -5.29 10.22
N THR A 185 -21.75 -4.82 9.43
CA THR A 185 -22.03 -5.37 8.10
C THR A 185 -21.31 -4.63 6.99
N ASP A 186 -20.90 -3.38 7.20
CA ASP A 186 -20.15 -2.58 6.23
C ASP A 186 -18.66 -2.64 6.55
N LEU A 187 -17.96 -3.56 5.88
CA LEU A 187 -16.57 -3.88 6.15
C LEU A 187 -15.71 -3.51 4.95
N CYS A 188 -14.70 -2.67 5.18
CA CYS A 188 -13.74 -2.29 4.16
C CYS A 188 -12.33 -2.70 4.58
N ILE A 189 -11.71 -3.56 3.77
CA ILE A 189 -10.29 -3.90 3.89
C ILE A 189 -9.58 -3.47 2.62
N SER A 190 -8.25 -3.41 2.67
CA SER A 190 -7.45 -3.07 1.51
C SER A 190 -6.56 -4.24 1.13
N SER A 191 -6.46 -4.51 -0.17
CA SER A 191 -5.49 -5.45 -0.72
C SER A 191 -4.57 -4.75 -1.71
N ILE A 192 -3.39 -5.32 -1.89
CA ILE A 192 -2.36 -4.82 -2.77
C ILE A 192 -2.57 -5.46 -4.15
N ASN A 193 -2.70 -4.64 -5.19
CA ASN A 193 -2.74 -5.09 -6.58
C ASN A 193 -1.46 -4.71 -7.30
N ALA A 194 -0.86 -5.65 -8.03
CA ALA A 194 0.37 -5.41 -8.79
C ALA A 194 0.17 -4.49 -10.00
N ASN A 195 -1.07 -4.35 -10.50
CA ASN A 195 -1.45 -3.62 -11.72
C ASN A 195 -0.63 -3.98 -12.98
N ARG A 196 -0.23 -5.24 -13.10
CA ARG A 196 0.43 -5.79 -14.29
C ARG A 196 -0.56 -6.50 -15.21
N TYR A 197 -1.68 -5.84 -15.53
CA TYR A 197 -2.82 -6.43 -16.23
C TYR A 197 -2.67 -6.48 -17.76
N ARG A 198 -1.61 -5.87 -18.32
CA ARG A 198 -1.22 -6.02 -19.72
C ARG A 198 0.15 -6.64 -19.83
N SER A 199 0.39 -7.40 -20.91
CA SER A 199 1.66 -8.07 -21.19
C SER A 199 2.87 -7.13 -21.13
N GLU A 200 2.70 -5.90 -21.61
CA GLU A 200 3.71 -4.85 -21.64
C GLU A 200 4.10 -4.38 -20.24
N LEU A 201 3.15 -4.47 -19.29
CA LEU A 201 3.34 -4.08 -17.89
C LEU A 201 3.99 -5.18 -17.06
N VAL A 202 3.95 -6.45 -17.50
CA VAL A 202 4.48 -7.59 -16.73
C VAL A 202 5.96 -7.38 -16.40
N ASN A 203 6.73 -6.97 -17.41
CA ASN A 203 8.17 -6.74 -17.28
C ASN A 203 8.52 -5.24 -17.10
N MET A 204 7.51 -4.36 -17.05
CA MET A 204 7.74 -2.93 -16.92
C MET A 204 8.26 -2.61 -15.52
N ILE A 205 9.34 -1.87 -15.45
CA ILE A 205 9.92 -1.47 -14.19
C ILE A 205 9.19 -0.26 -13.65
N GLY A 206 8.83 -0.28 -12.37
CA GLY A 206 8.22 0.86 -11.71
C GLY A 206 7.35 0.46 -10.53
N MET A 207 7.00 1.47 -9.73
CA MET A 207 6.02 1.32 -8.64
C MET A 207 4.61 1.30 -9.23
N LEU A 208 4.20 0.15 -9.74
CA LEU A 208 2.86 -0.06 -10.32
C LEU A 208 1.85 -0.53 -9.31
N VAL A 209 2.32 -0.94 -8.13
CA VAL A 209 1.47 -1.46 -7.07
C VAL A 209 0.48 -0.39 -6.60
N SER A 210 -0.81 -0.74 -6.57
CA SER A 210 -1.86 0.07 -5.95
C SER A 210 -2.51 -0.66 -4.79
N THR A 211 -3.14 0.10 -3.92
CA THR A 211 -4.00 -0.42 -2.88
C THR A 211 -5.44 -0.29 -3.36
N LEU A 212 -6.16 -1.41 -3.42
CA LEU A 212 -7.58 -1.47 -3.79
C LEU A 212 -8.43 -1.69 -2.54
N PRO A 213 -9.46 -0.86 -2.31
CA PRO A 213 -10.42 -1.10 -1.24
C PRO A 213 -11.40 -2.20 -1.66
N TYR A 214 -11.52 -3.22 -0.82
CA TYR A 214 -12.54 -4.24 -0.89
C TYR A 214 -13.58 -3.89 0.18
N ARG A 215 -14.61 -3.14 -0.20
CA ARG A 215 -15.76 -2.82 0.66
C ARG A 215 -16.87 -3.83 0.41
N MET A 216 -17.32 -4.48 1.47
CA MET A 216 -18.36 -5.50 1.46
C MET A 216 -19.51 -5.06 2.36
N GLN A 217 -20.73 -5.27 1.91
CA GLN A 217 -21.95 -5.13 2.72
C GLN A 217 -22.50 -6.53 3.00
N LEU A 218 -22.20 -7.07 4.17
CA LEU A 218 -22.61 -8.41 4.58
C LEU A 218 -24.06 -8.42 5.10
N ASN A 219 -24.72 -9.56 4.96
CA ASN A 219 -25.96 -9.84 5.67
C ASN A 219 -25.68 -10.79 6.84
N SER A 220 -26.18 -10.44 8.04
CA SER A 220 -26.01 -11.24 9.25
C SER A 220 -26.71 -12.62 9.20
N HIS A 221 -27.61 -12.84 8.24
CA HIS A 221 -28.34 -14.09 8.06
C HIS A 221 -27.73 -15.01 6.99
N TRP A 222 -26.69 -14.57 6.29
CA TRP A 222 -26.06 -15.40 5.26
C TRP A 222 -25.34 -16.60 5.87
N SER A 223 -25.52 -17.73 5.20
CA SER A 223 -24.62 -18.88 5.29
C SER A 223 -23.23 -18.52 4.77
N PHE A 224 -22.24 -19.35 5.10
CA PHE A 224 -20.88 -19.14 4.61
C PHE A 224 -20.80 -19.21 3.08
N ASP A 225 -21.61 -20.07 2.46
CA ASP A 225 -21.66 -20.24 1.01
C ASP A 225 -22.16 -18.97 0.31
N GLU A 226 -23.19 -18.33 0.88
CA GLU A 226 -23.71 -17.05 0.39
C GLU A 226 -22.66 -15.93 0.53
N VAL A 227 -21.91 -15.90 1.64
CA VAL A 227 -20.77 -14.97 1.79
C VAL A 227 -19.70 -15.25 0.73
N GLY A 228 -19.38 -16.53 0.49
CA GLY A 228 -18.44 -16.97 -0.54
C GLY A 228 -18.80 -16.43 -1.92
N HIS A 229 -20.05 -16.64 -2.33
CA HIS A 229 -20.55 -16.20 -3.63
C HIS A 229 -20.55 -14.68 -3.76
N TYR A 230 -20.99 -13.97 -2.72
CA TYR A 230 -20.97 -12.50 -2.71
C TYR A 230 -19.55 -11.94 -2.81
N VAL A 231 -18.59 -12.50 -2.05
CA VAL A 231 -17.18 -12.09 -2.11
C VAL A 231 -16.60 -12.35 -3.49
N GLN A 232 -16.91 -13.48 -4.11
CA GLN A 232 -16.48 -13.78 -5.48
C GLN A 232 -16.97 -12.72 -6.48
N GLU A 233 -18.27 -12.42 -6.49
CA GLU A 233 -18.88 -11.43 -7.38
C GLU A 233 -18.24 -10.05 -7.18
N LYS A 234 -18.10 -9.61 -5.92
CA LYS A 234 -17.49 -8.33 -5.59
C LYS A 234 -16.02 -8.26 -5.97
N CYS A 235 -15.23 -9.31 -5.73
CA CYS A 235 -13.83 -9.35 -6.15
C CYS A 235 -13.69 -9.17 -7.66
N LEU A 236 -14.51 -9.84 -8.46
CA LEU A 236 -14.49 -9.69 -9.92
C LEU A 236 -14.81 -8.25 -10.33
N SER A 237 -15.83 -7.64 -9.74
CA SER A 237 -16.19 -6.24 -10.02
C SER A 237 -15.08 -5.27 -9.64
N ILE A 238 -14.43 -5.45 -8.48
CA ILE A 238 -13.34 -4.59 -8.02
C ILE A 238 -12.13 -4.72 -8.96
N LEU A 239 -11.81 -5.93 -9.39
CA LEU A 239 -10.69 -6.19 -10.28
C LEU A 239 -10.90 -5.62 -11.69
N GLU A 240 -12.14 -5.60 -12.18
CA GLU A 240 -12.50 -4.96 -13.46
C GLU A 240 -12.06 -3.48 -13.49
N TYR A 241 -12.26 -2.76 -12.38
CA TYR A 241 -11.88 -1.35 -12.22
C TYR A 241 -10.52 -1.14 -11.55
N SER A 242 -9.72 -2.20 -11.37
CA SER A 242 -8.44 -2.13 -10.66
C SER A 242 -7.40 -1.17 -11.27
N HIS A 243 -7.56 -0.87 -12.55
CA HIS A 243 -6.73 0.08 -13.28
C HIS A 243 -7.06 1.54 -12.97
N TYR A 244 -8.20 1.80 -12.31
CA TYR A 244 -8.57 3.15 -11.90
C TYR A 244 -7.60 3.66 -10.82
N PRO A 245 -6.99 4.85 -10.98
CA PRO A 245 -6.02 5.33 -10.03
C PRO A 245 -6.62 5.48 -8.62
N SER A 246 -6.06 4.80 -7.62
CA SER A 246 -6.57 4.82 -6.22
C SER A 246 -6.68 6.22 -5.60
N GLN A 247 -5.96 7.18 -6.16
CA GLN A 247 -5.92 8.60 -5.80
C GLN A 247 -7.25 9.28 -6.11
N HIS A 248 -7.85 8.89 -7.24
CA HIS A 248 -9.14 9.37 -7.70
C HIS A 248 -10.28 8.65 -6.98
N ILE A 249 -10.11 7.39 -6.54
CA ILE A 249 -11.13 6.71 -5.72
C ILE A 249 -11.50 7.55 -4.50
N LEU A 250 -10.52 8.11 -3.78
CA LEU A 250 -10.81 8.94 -2.62
C LEU A 250 -11.39 10.32 -2.99
N ALA A 251 -10.81 10.97 -4.00
CA ALA A 251 -11.31 12.27 -4.47
C ALA A 251 -12.75 12.20 -4.99
N ASP A 252 -13.09 11.12 -5.69
CA ASP A 252 -14.41 10.87 -6.27
C ASP A 252 -15.37 10.22 -5.27
N SER A 253 -14.88 9.59 -4.20
CA SER A 253 -15.73 9.11 -3.10
C SER A 253 -16.37 10.24 -2.28
N HIS A 254 -15.96 11.49 -2.50
CA HIS A 254 -16.70 12.68 -2.04
C HIS A 254 -18.00 12.92 -2.83
N LEU A 255 -18.39 12.02 -3.74
CA LEU A 255 -19.72 11.98 -4.31
C LEU A 255 -20.71 11.40 -3.28
N THR A 256 -21.46 12.36 -2.72
CA THR A 256 -22.64 12.31 -1.83
C THR A 256 -22.40 12.01 -0.35
#